data_AF-A0A9E5UGZ4-F1
#
_entry.id   AF-A0A9E5UGZ4-F1
#
_cell.length_a   1.000
_cell.length_b   1.000
_cell.length_c   1.000
_cell.angle_alpha   90.00
_cell.angle_beta   90.00
_cell.angle_gamma   90.00
#
_symmetry.space_group_name_H-M   'P 1'
#
loop_
_entity.id
_entity.type
_entity.pdbx_description
1 polymer ?
#
loop_
_entity_poly.entity_id
_entity_poly.type
_entity_poly.pdbx_seq_one_letter_code
_entity_poly.pdbx_strand_id
1 'polypeptide(L)'
;MTEQPELDVTLIEERYVENLQAVNVDITRSGVQNITSTKVDFHQGGVGNIQAEEVSLTQGAGGIVETVHFQVSDGGVGIVRAQDAAVENCGVLFLFGDQIEMSDSYSSLIVAQEVKAEKINTKVLLAGTVEGNVETVFDTPRALLAGLAAGGMIGVVLLISQLLKKKK
;
A
#
# COMPACT_ATOMS: atom_id res chain seq x y z
N MET A 1 -16.12 36.86 -10.15
CA MET A 1 -17.07 35.74 -10.04
C MET A 1 -16.56 34.69 -10.99
N THR A 2 -15.68 33.82 -10.50
CA THR A 2 -14.92 32.86 -11.32
C THR A 2 -15.81 31.65 -11.55
N GLU A 3 -16.24 31.44 -12.80
CA GLU A 3 -16.82 30.17 -13.25
C GLU A 3 -15.83 29.04 -12.96
N GLN A 4 -16.20 28.11 -12.06
CA GLN A 4 -15.58 26.80 -12.01
C GLN A 4 -16.13 25.97 -13.17
N PRO A 5 -15.27 25.29 -13.95
CA PRO A 5 -15.74 24.46 -15.05
C PRO A 5 -16.59 23.33 -14.47
N GLU A 6 -17.76 23.14 -15.05
CA GLU A 6 -18.68 22.05 -14.77
C GLU A 6 -17.99 20.73 -15.17
N LEU A 7 -17.19 20.19 -14.25
CA LEU A 7 -16.69 18.82 -14.34
C LEU A 7 -17.89 17.90 -14.18
N ASP A 8 -18.09 17.00 -15.14
CA ASP A 8 -19.14 15.99 -15.11
C ASP A 8 -18.93 15.07 -13.90
N VAL A 9 -19.55 15.41 -12.76
CA VAL A 9 -19.50 14.66 -11.51
C VAL A 9 -20.73 13.78 -11.46
N THR A 10 -20.53 12.47 -11.56
CA THR A 10 -21.62 11.51 -11.32
C THR A 10 -21.74 11.22 -9.83
N LEU A 11 -22.80 11.74 -9.21
CA LEU A 11 -23.16 11.45 -7.82
C LEU A 11 -23.99 10.17 -7.75
N ILE A 12 -23.53 9.20 -6.94
CA ILE A 12 -24.28 7.98 -6.65
C ILE A 12 -24.59 7.90 -5.16
N GLU A 13 -25.88 7.95 -4.84
CA GLU A 13 -26.41 7.78 -3.50
C GLU A 13 -27.44 6.64 -3.47
N GLU A 14 -27.30 5.73 -2.49
CA GLU A 14 -28.24 4.67 -2.13
C GLU A 14 -28.64 3.72 -3.28
N ARG A 15 -27.74 3.48 -4.23
CA ARG A 15 -27.97 2.55 -5.35
C ARG A 15 -26.79 1.61 -5.58
N TYR A 16 -27.13 0.43 -6.10
CA TYR A 16 -26.13 -0.49 -6.64
C TYR A 16 -25.93 -0.20 -8.13
N VAL A 17 -24.68 0.00 -8.56
CA VAL A 17 -24.32 0.23 -9.95
C VAL A 17 -23.33 -0.83 -10.40
N GLU A 18 -23.60 -1.48 -11.52
CA GLU A 18 -22.71 -2.54 -12.01
C GLU A 18 -21.47 -1.98 -12.72
N ASN A 19 -21.66 -1.00 -13.60
CA ASN A 19 -20.57 -0.38 -14.35
C ASN A 19 -20.74 1.14 -14.33
N LEU A 20 -19.69 1.84 -13.95
CA LEU A 20 -19.66 3.29 -13.89
C LEU A 20 -18.48 3.83 -14.68
N GLN A 21 -18.77 4.69 -15.65
CA GLN A 21 -17.78 5.40 -16.44
C GLN A 21 -18.11 6.89 -16.41
N ALA A 22 -17.21 7.68 -15.83
CA ALA A 22 -17.31 9.14 -15.73
C ALA A 22 -15.92 9.73 -15.51
N VAL A 23 -15.73 11.03 -15.72
CA VAL A 23 -14.43 11.68 -15.48
C VAL A 23 -14.17 11.82 -13.98
N ASN A 24 -15.17 12.27 -13.23
CA ASN A 24 -15.13 12.35 -11.78
C ASN A 24 -16.33 11.61 -11.18
N VAL A 25 -16.05 10.78 -10.20
CA VAL A 25 -17.04 9.96 -9.51
C VAL A 25 -16.99 10.29 -8.03
N ASP A 26 -18.13 10.69 -7.48
CA ASP A 26 -18.31 10.81 -6.03
C ASP A 26 -19.44 9.87 -5.60
N ILE A 27 -19.09 8.92 -4.73
CA ILE A 27 -19.99 7.88 -4.27
C ILE A 27 -20.11 7.95 -2.76
N THR A 28 -21.35 8.12 -2.30
CA THR A 28 -21.68 8.11 -0.88
C THR A 28 -22.72 7.04 -0.60
N ARG A 29 -22.44 6.18 0.38
CA ARG A 29 -23.33 5.12 0.88
C ARG A 29 -23.92 4.24 -0.23
N SER A 30 -23.06 3.68 -1.07
CA SER A 30 -23.49 2.89 -2.24
C SER A 30 -22.58 1.69 -2.50
N GLY A 31 -22.98 0.84 -3.44
CA GLY A 31 -22.19 -0.32 -3.88
C GLY A 31 -21.94 -0.25 -5.38
N VAL A 32 -20.70 -0.37 -5.83
CA VAL A 32 -20.39 -0.36 -7.28
C VAL A 32 -19.53 -1.55 -7.66
N GLN A 33 -19.86 -2.29 -8.72
CA GLN A 33 -19.05 -3.46 -9.10
C GLN A 33 -17.78 -3.06 -9.85
N ASN A 34 -17.88 -2.16 -10.84
CA ASN A 34 -16.74 -1.70 -11.63
C ASN A 34 -16.81 -0.18 -11.85
N ILE A 35 -15.69 0.51 -11.57
CA ILE A 35 -15.51 1.94 -11.84
C ILE A 35 -14.33 2.13 -12.78
N THR A 36 -14.53 2.87 -13.85
CA THR A 36 -13.45 3.39 -14.69
C THR A 36 -13.58 4.91 -14.75
N SER A 37 -12.59 5.62 -14.24
CA SER A 37 -12.68 7.08 -14.09
C SER A 37 -11.29 7.73 -14.13
N THR A 38 -11.23 9.06 -14.13
CA THR A 38 -9.98 9.77 -13.85
C THR A 38 -9.81 9.90 -12.34
N LYS A 39 -10.87 10.31 -11.64
CA LYS A 39 -10.86 10.49 -10.19
C LYS A 39 -12.07 9.86 -9.53
N VAL A 40 -11.83 9.10 -8.46
CA VAL A 40 -12.87 8.45 -7.66
C VAL A 40 -12.72 8.86 -6.21
N ASP A 41 -13.74 9.52 -5.66
CA ASP A 41 -13.89 9.79 -4.24
C ASP A 41 -15.06 8.93 -3.71
N PHE A 42 -14.79 8.06 -2.74
CA PHE A 42 -15.77 7.09 -2.24
C PHE A 42 -15.81 7.15 -0.71
N HIS A 43 -16.95 7.54 -0.14
CA HIS A 43 -17.04 7.92 1.27
C HIS A 43 -17.66 6.87 2.20
N GLN A 44 -18.50 5.97 1.68
CA GLN A 44 -19.10 4.91 2.50
C GLN A 44 -19.68 3.82 1.60
N GLY A 45 -19.36 2.55 1.87
CA GLY A 45 -19.89 1.42 1.11
C GLY A 45 -18.81 0.47 0.55
N GLY A 46 -19.08 -0.16 -0.59
CA GLY A 46 -18.16 -1.14 -1.17
C GLY A 46 -18.03 -1.04 -2.69
N VAL A 47 -16.83 -1.27 -3.20
CA VAL A 47 -16.54 -1.32 -4.63
C VAL A 47 -15.78 -2.58 -5.01
N GLY A 48 -16.18 -3.21 -6.12
CA GLY A 48 -15.54 -4.42 -6.62
C GLY A 48 -14.18 -4.15 -7.25
N ASN A 49 -14.17 -3.43 -8.37
CA ASN A 49 -12.98 -3.06 -9.13
C ASN A 49 -12.97 -1.56 -9.40
N ILE A 50 -11.82 -0.92 -9.18
CA ILE A 50 -11.59 0.48 -9.57
C ILE A 50 -10.37 0.55 -10.48
N GLN A 51 -10.51 1.25 -11.60
CA GLN A 51 -9.40 1.66 -12.44
C GLN A 51 -9.49 3.17 -12.67
N ALA A 52 -8.60 3.94 -12.04
CA ALA A 52 -8.59 5.40 -12.14
C ALA A 52 -7.21 6.00 -11.89
N GLU A 53 -6.97 7.26 -12.24
CA GLU A 53 -5.69 7.93 -11.96
C GLU A 53 -5.55 8.26 -10.48
N GLU A 54 -6.63 8.75 -9.87
CA GLU A 54 -6.72 9.07 -8.44
C GLU A 54 -7.89 8.34 -7.78
N VAL A 55 -7.63 7.69 -6.65
CA VAL A 55 -8.66 7.00 -5.87
C VAL A 55 -8.52 7.36 -4.40
N SER A 56 -9.60 7.89 -3.81
CA SER A 56 -9.75 8.11 -2.37
C SER A 56 -10.90 7.29 -1.84
N LEU A 57 -10.63 6.40 -0.89
CA LEU A 57 -11.62 5.60 -0.18
C LEU A 57 -11.65 6.00 1.29
N THR A 58 -12.78 6.52 1.77
CA THR A 58 -13.01 6.79 3.19
C THR A 58 -14.13 5.87 3.67
N GLN A 59 -14.01 5.25 4.85
CA GLN A 59 -15.08 4.43 5.45
C GLN A 59 -15.70 3.37 4.50
N GLY A 60 -14.86 2.80 3.64
CA GLY A 60 -15.29 1.96 2.53
C GLY A 60 -14.43 0.72 2.33
N ALA A 61 -14.91 -0.18 1.49
CA ALA A 61 -14.18 -1.38 1.12
C ALA A 61 -13.96 -1.49 -0.41
N GLY A 62 -12.78 -1.94 -0.81
CA GLY A 62 -12.41 -2.18 -2.21
C GLY A 62 -12.02 -3.62 -2.46
N GLY A 63 -12.41 -4.20 -3.60
CA GLY A 63 -11.92 -5.51 -4.02
C GLY A 63 -10.52 -5.40 -4.65
N ILE A 64 -10.46 -4.84 -5.85
CA ILE A 64 -9.23 -4.60 -6.61
C ILE A 64 -9.17 -3.13 -7.01
N VAL A 65 -8.06 -2.47 -6.73
CA VAL A 65 -7.84 -1.06 -7.08
C VAL A 65 -6.56 -0.96 -7.89
N GLU A 66 -6.66 -0.41 -9.10
CA GLU A 66 -5.53 -0.07 -9.95
C GLU A 66 -5.53 1.44 -10.18
N THR A 67 -4.47 2.11 -9.73
CA THR A 67 -4.41 3.57 -9.80
C THR A 67 -2.99 4.10 -9.84
N VAL A 68 -2.83 5.42 -10.01
CA VAL A 68 -1.54 6.09 -9.84
C VAL A 68 -1.41 6.54 -8.39
N HIS A 69 -2.41 7.24 -7.88
CA HIS A 69 -2.46 7.73 -6.51
C HIS A 69 -3.62 7.11 -5.74
N PHE A 70 -3.30 6.32 -4.72
CA PHE A 70 -4.28 5.67 -3.87
C PHE A 70 -4.26 6.27 -2.46
N GLN A 71 -5.43 6.58 -1.93
CA GLN A 71 -5.61 6.95 -0.53
C GLN A 71 -6.76 6.14 0.07
N VAL A 72 -6.55 5.58 1.25
CA VAL A 72 -7.64 4.95 2.01
C VAL A 72 -7.56 5.27 3.50
N SER A 73 -8.71 5.61 4.08
CA SER A 73 -8.89 5.77 5.52
C SER A 73 -10.09 4.95 6.03
N ASP A 74 -9.94 4.34 7.21
CA ASP A 74 -11.03 3.67 7.94
C ASP A 74 -11.77 2.58 7.13
N GLY A 75 -11.04 1.63 6.53
CA GLY A 75 -11.65 0.72 5.56
C GLY A 75 -10.98 -0.64 5.42
N GLY A 76 -11.19 -1.27 4.26
CA GLY A 76 -10.47 -2.47 3.89
C GLY A 76 -10.40 -2.71 2.38
N VAL A 77 -9.23 -3.06 1.87
CA VAL A 77 -9.04 -3.34 0.44
C VAL A 77 -8.41 -4.70 0.21
N GLY A 78 -8.89 -5.44 -0.79
CA GLY A 78 -8.29 -6.71 -1.18
C GLY A 78 -6.92 -6.51 -1.80
N ILE A 79 -6.89 -6.04 -3.04
CA ILE A 79 -5.67 -5.88 -3.83
C ILE A 79 -5.55 -4.43 -4.26
N VAL A 80 -4.39 -3.83 -4.02
CA VAL A 80 -4.07 -2.47 -4.46
C VAL A 80 -2.79 -2.51 -5.30
N ARG A 81 -2.86 -1.91 -6.49
CA ARG A 81 -1.72 -1.57 -7.33
C ARG A 81 -1.74 -0.06 -7.55
N ALA A 82 -0.77 0.64 -6.97
CA ALA A 82 -0.64 2.09 -7.10
C ALA A 82 0.82 2.48 -7.34
N GLN A 83 1.12 3.66 -7.88
CA GLN A 83 2.49 4.18 -7.82
C GLN A 83 2.76 4.72 -6.41
N ASP A 84 1.87 5.59 -5.94
CA ASP A 84 1.88 6.13 -4.58
C ASP A 84 0.62 5.68 -3.83
N ALA A 85 0.78 5.11 -2.65
CA ALA A 85 -0.34 4.69 -1.80
C ALA A 85 -0.21 5.23 -0.38
N ALA A 86 -1.27 5.87 0.13
CA ALA A 86 -1.40 6.23 1.53
C ALA A 86 -2.54 5.40 2.17
N VAL A 87 -2.23 4.69 3.24
CA VAL A 87 -3.16 3.75 3.90
C VAL A 87 -3.19 4.04 5.39
N GLU A 88 -4.34 4.48 5.89
CA GLU A 88 -4.52 4.87 7.30
C GLU A 88 -5.68 4.10 7.95
N ASN A 89 -5.45 3.55 9.14
CA ASN A 89 -6.44 2.81 9.92
C ASN A 89 -7.24 1.77 9.08
N CYS A 90 -6.55 1.03 8.22
CA CYS A 90 -7.17 0.23 7.17
C CYS A 90 -6.51 -1.15 7.03
N GLY A 91 -7.27 -2.14 6.56
CA GLY A 91 -6.75 -3.48 6.27
C GLY A 91 -6.56 -3.70 4.77
N VAL A 92 -5.34 -4.01 4.31
CA VAL A 92 -5.07 -4.31 2.88
C VAL A 92 -4.51 -5.72 2.72
N LEU A 93 -5.09 -6.60 1.89
CA LEU A 93 -4.51 -7.97 1.77
C LEU A 93 -3.19 -7.95 0.99
N PHE A 94 -3.19 -7.34 -0.19
CA PHE A 94 -2.03 -7.27 -1.07
C PHE A 94 -1.83 -5.84 -1.56
N LEU A 95 -0.67 -5.26 -1.29
CA LEU A 95 -0.34 -3.89 -1.64
C LEU A 95 0.95 -3.86 -2.48
N PHE A 96 0.83 -3.32 -3.69
CA PHE A 96 1.93 -3.17 -4.65
C PHE A 96 2.07 -1.70 -5.02
N GLY A 97 3.28 -1.14 -4.94
CA GLY A 97 3.54 0.18 -5.48
C GLY A 97 4.99 0.63 -5.46
N ASP A 98 5.25 1.87 -5.82
CA ASP A 98 6.61 2.43 -5.78
C ASP A 98 6.87 3.06 -4.40
N GLN A 99 5.97 3.94 -3.95
CA GLN A 99 5.99 4.55 -2.62
C GLN A 99 4.72 4.20 -1.85
N ILE A 100 4.89 3.66 -0.64
CA ILE A 100 3.76 3.32 0.24
C ILE A 100 3.94 4.02 1.58
N GLU A 101 2.95 4.79 1.99
CA GLU A 101 2.82 5.36 3.33
C GLU A 101 1.69 4.64 4.07
N MET A 102 1.97 4.09 5.25
CA MET A 102 1.00 3.26 5.95
C MET A 102 1.05 3.47 7.47
N SER A 103 -0.11 3.76 8.08
CA SER A 103 -0.24 4.11 9.51
C SER A 103 -1.44 3.40 10.16
N ASP A 104 -1.23 2.89 11.37
CA ASP A 104 -2.25 2.14 12.16
C ASP A 104 -2.99 1.06 11.35
N SER A 105 -2.28 0.35 10.46
CA SER A 105 -2.89 -0.49 9.43
C SER A 105 -2.31 -1.91 9.39
N TYR A 106 -3.04 -2.87 8.80
CA TYR A 106 -2.58 -4.25 8.65
C TYR A 106 -2.48 -4.64 7.16
N SER A 107 -1.42 -5.36 6.79
CA SER A 107 -1.30 -5.97 5.47
C SER A 107 -0.77 -7.40 5.48
N SER A 108 -1.16 -8.22 4.51
CA SER A 108 -0.60 -9.58 4.41
C SER A 108 0.68 -9.61 3.55
N LEU A 109 0.71 -8.85 2.46
CA LEU A 109 1.88 -8.71 1.59
C LEU A 109 2.00 -7.27 1.13
N ILE A 110 3.19 -6.71 1.32
CA ILE A 110 3.58 -5.40 0.78
C ILE A 110 4.78 -5.61 -0.14
N VAL A 111 4.70 -5.08 -1.36
CA VAL A 111 5.82 -5.03 -2.31
C VAL A 111 5.98 -3.60 -2.81
N ALA A 112 7.09 -2.95 -2.47
CA ALA A 112 7.37 -1.61 -2.97
C ALA A 112 8.85 -1.24 -3.09
N GLN A 113 9.13 -0.10 -3.69
CA GLN A 113 10.48 0.46 -3.67
C GLN A 113 10.77 1.13 -2.33
N GLU A 114 9.84 1.96 -1.86
CA GLU A 114 9.93 2.71 -0.61
C GLU A 114 8.66 2.51 0.23
N VAL A 115 8.85 2.24 1.52
CA VAL A 115 7.74 2.09 2.47
C VAL A 115 7.99 2.95 3.70
N LYS A 116 7.14 3.95 3.93
CA LYS A 116 7.07 4.69 5.18
C LYS A 116 5.96 4.12 6.04
N ALA A 117 6.30 3.73 7.25
CA ALA A 117 5.35 3.05 8.11
C ALA A 117 5.52 3.42 9.58
N GLU A 118 4.45 3.89 10.23
CA GLU A 118 4.52 4.32 11.63
C GLU A 118 4.07 3.24 12.62
N LYS A 119 3.01 2.51 12.27
CA LYS A 119 2.46 1.45 13.12
C LYS A 119 1.68 0.45 12.28
N ILE A 120 2.42 -0.42 11.59
CA ILE A 120 1.81 -1.39 10.70
C ILE A 120 2.15 -2.82 11.11
N ASN A 121 1.21 -3.71 10.90
CA ASN A 121 1.42 -5.14 11.08
C ASN A 121 1.39 -5.82 9.71
N THR A 122 2.51 -6.43 9.31
CA THR A 122 2.59 -7.16 8.05
C THR A 122 3.27 -8.51 8.17
N LYS A 123 2.73 -9.50 7.44
CA LYS A 123 3.30 -10.86 7.38
C LYS A 123 4.52 -10.91 6.46
N VAL A 124 4.46 -10.24 5.31
CA VAL A 124 5.53 -10.21 4.32
C VAL A 124 5.70 -8.79 3.79
N LEU A 125 6.93 -8.29 3.88
CA LEU A 125 7.32 -6.97 3.36
C LEU A 125 8.54 -7.15 2.46
N LEU A 126 8.38 -6.80 1.19
CA LEU A 126 9.45 -6.73 0.20
C LEU A 126 9.62 -5.27 -0.21
N ALA A 127 10.59 -4.59 0.37
CA ALA A 127 10.84 -3.17 0.11
C ALA A 127 12.32 -2.90 -0.17
N GLY A 128 12.61 -1.95 -1.05
CA GLY A 128 13.98 -1.44 -1.26
C GLY A 128 14.47 -0.63 -0.07
N THR A 129 13.63 0.30 0.39
CA THR A 129 13.86 1.15 1.56
C THR A 129 12.63 1.11 2.47
N VAL A 130 12.86 1.08 3.79
CA VAL A 130 11.79 1.15 4.80
C VAL A 130 12.14 2.22 5.82
N GLU A 131 11.25 3.18 6.02
CA GLU A 131 11.38 4.23 7.02
C GLU A 131 10.24 4.16 8.04
N GLY A 132 10.58 4.22 9.33
CA GLY A 132 9.60 4.24 10.42
C GLY A 132 9.53 2.93 11.24
N ASN A 133 8.52 2.85 12.10
CA ASN A 133 8.37 1.79 13.09
C ASN A 133 7.42 0.69 12.58
N VAL A 134 8.01 -0.33 11.97
CA VAL A 134 7.29 -1.46 11.36
C VAL A 134 7.38 -2.66 12.28
N GLU A 135 6.25 -3.17 12.77
CA GLU A 135 6.23 -4.48 13.41
C GLU A 135 6.09 -5.56 12.34
N THR A 136 7.24 -6.03 11.84
CA THR A 136 7.31 -7.20 10.96
C THR A 136 7.74 -8.45 11.74
N VAL A 137 7.26 -9.61 11.30
CA VAL A 137 7.76 -10.90 11.80
C VAL A 137 9.26 -11.11 11.43
N PHE A 138 9.75 -10.39 10.40
CA PHE A 138 11.15 -10.30 9.97
C PHE A 138 11.59 -8.84 9.84
N ASP A 139 12.36 -8.36 10.81
CA ASP A 139 12.65 -6.93 11.02
C ASP A 139 13.99 -6.54 10.39
N THR A 140 14.03 -5.56 9.47
CA THR A 140 15.25 -5.14 8.71
C THR A 140 16.41 -4.69 9.60
N PRO A 141 16.21 -3.95 10.71
CA PRO A 141 17.28 -3.64 11.67
C PRO A 141 17.82 -4.90 12.34
N ARG A 142 16.95 -5.86 12.70
CA ARG A 142 17.37 -7.13 13.32
C ARG A 142 18.00 -8.08 12.30
N ALA A 143 17.55 -8.08 11.06
CA ALA A 143 18.10 -8.85 9.97
C ALA A 143 19.48 -8.32 9.54
N LEU A 144 19.67 -7.00 9.51
CA LEU A 144 20.98 -6.37 9.27
C LEU A 144 21.95 -6.67 10.42
N LEU A 145 21.50 -6.56 11.68
CA LEU A 145 22.31 -6.93 12.85
C LEU A 145 22.64 -8.43 12.86
N ALA A 146 21.70 -9.29 12.51
CA ALA A 146 21.92 -10.73 12.39
C ALA A 146 22.87 -11.06 11.23
N GLY A 147 22.73 -10.38 10.09
CA GLY A 147 23.62 -10.50 8.93
C GLY A 147 25.04 -10.04 9.22
N LEU A 148 25.19 -8.91 9.91
CA LEU A 148 26.49 -8.41 10.38
C LEU A 148 27.13 -9.34 11.41
N ALA A 149 26.35 -9.86 12.35
CA ALA A 149 26.85 -10.81 13.36
C ALA A 149 27.31 -12.13 12.72
N ALA A 150 26.50 -12.69 11.82
CA ALA A 150 26.83 -13.92 11.10
C ALA A 150 28.04 -13.71 10.16
N GLY A 151 28.04 -12.64 9.38
CA GLY A 151 29.14 -12.28 8.47
C GLY A 151 30.44 -11.99 9.22
N GLY A 152 30.37 -11.32 10.37
CA GLY A 152 31.53 -11.06 11.24
C GLY A 152 32.16 -12.35 11.78
N MET A 153 31.34 -13.28 12.28
CA MET A 153 31.85 -14.57 12.77
C MET A 153 32.52 -15.39 11.65
N ILE A 154 31.88 -15.50 10.48
CA ILE A 154 32.43 -16.21 9.33
C ILE A 154 33.71 -15.54 8.84
N GLY A 155 33.72 -14.20 8.75
CA GLY A 155 34.88 -13.42 8.32
C GLY A 155 36.10 -13.63 9.23
N VAL A 156 35.90 -13.63 10.55
CA VAL A 156 36.97 -13.89 11.52
C VAL A 156 37.53 -15.31 11.38
N VAL A 157 36.67 -16.32 11.23
CA VAL A 157 37.09 -17.71 11.04
C VAL A 157 37.92 -17.88 9.76
N LEU A 158 37.51 -17.24 8.66
CA LEU A 158 38.24 -17.27 7.40
C LEU A 158 39.59 -16.55 7.49
N LEU A 159 39.65 -15.41 8.16
CA LEU A 159 40.90 -14.68 8.42
C LEU A 159 41.90 -15.50 9.23
N ILE A 160 41.44 -16.12 10.33
CA ILE A 160 42.28 -16.99 11.16
C ILE A 160 42.75 -18.21 10.36
N SER A 161 41.85 -18.83 9.60
CA SER A 161 42.18 -19.98 8.75
C SER A 161 43.22 -19.63 7.67
N GLN A 162 43.15 -18.43 7.09
CA GLN A 162 44.15 -17.95 6.12
C GLN A 162 45.50 -17.65 6.78
N LEU A 163 45.51 -17.05 7.97
CA LEU A 163 46.75 -16.76 8.70
C LEU A 163 47.47 -18.04 9.16
N LEU A 164 46.73 -19.07 9.55
CA LEU A 164 47.29 -20.38 9.90
C LEU A 164 47.83 -21.12 8.67
N LYS A 165 47.16 -21.00 7.51
CA LYS A 165 47.64 -21.57 6.24
C LYS A 165 48.89 -20.86 5.71
N LYS A 166 49.09 -19.56 6.00
CA LYS A 166 50.29 -18.81 5.60
C LYS A 166 51.54 -19.12 6.46
N LYS A 167 51.39 -19.81 7.60
CA LYS A 167 52.50 -20.18 8.50
C LYS A 167 52.99 -21.62 8.34
N LYS A 168 52.44 -22.37 7.37
CA LYS A 168 52.92 -23.69 6.94
C LYS A 168 53.52 -23.55 5.55
#